data_AF-A0A2E5HIB4-F1
#
_entry.id   AF-A0A2E5HIB4-F1
#
_cell.length_a   1.000
_cell.length_b   1.000
_cell.length_c   1.000
_cell.angle_alpha   90.00
_cell.angle_beta   90.00
_cell.angle_gamma   90.00
#
_symmetry.space_group_name_H-M   'P 1'
#
loop_
_entity.id
_entity.type
_entity.pdbx_description
1 polymer ?
#
loop_
_entity_poly.entity_id
_entity_poly.type
_entity_poly.pdbx_seq_one_letter_code
_entity_poly.pdbx_strand_id
1 'polypeptide(L)'
;MTLRIVPAYPPGIPSTMEDVMASYMDTINRVLGGDFADATREERAEAVSNITQVCSVASGAVTIQPIPLLDVALVTPIQISMVQAIARIHGYSLDRKSILEILSTFGASIVAQNVVMAAAKMIPFLGWLIAPSMAYALTWAVGEVSDYYFANGRGVSQQDLREMFQRIYKAKHAEKKAEHKDNTTLKRKLEQLKEAYASGLLTEEEFARKKEEVLKDF
;
A
#
# COMPACT_ATOMS: atom_id res chain seq x y z
N MET A 1 -24.13 11.70 19.93
CA MET A 1 -22.71 11.39 19.67
C MET A 1 -22.71 10.44 18.48
N THR A 2 -22.64 10.99 17.28
CA THR A 2 -22.92 10.23 16.05
C THR A 2 -21.58 9.76 15.49
N LEU A 3 -21.34 8.45 15.51
CA LEU A 3 -20.25 7.85 14.75
C LEU A 3 -20.42 8.30 13.30
N ARG A 4 -19.61 9.27 12.85
CA ARG A 4 -19.46 9.54 11.42
C ARG A 4 -18.65 8.38 10.88
N ILE A 5 -19.36 7.31 10.52
CA ILE A 5 -18.90 6.19 9.70
C ILE A 5 -17.83 6.73 8.75
N VAL A 6 -16.64 6.15 8.79
CA VAL A 6 -15.59 6.46 7.81
C VAL A 6 -16.22 6.12 6.46
N PRO A 7 -16.64 7.09 5.63
CA PRO A 7 -17.27 6.75 4.37
C PRO A 7 -16.29 5.90 3.59
N ALA A 8 -16.84 4.93 2.86
CA ALA A 8 -16.07 4.18 1.89
C ALA A 8 -15.21 5.16 1.09
N TYR A 9 -13.94 4.78 0.90
CA TYR A 9 -13.05 5.48 -0.02
C TYR A 9 -13.81 5.71 -1.35
N PRO A 10 -13.88 6.96 -1.85
CA PRO A 10 -14.72 7.26 -3.02
C PRO A 10 -14.31 6.36 -4.19
N PRO A 11 -15.27 5.78 -4.93
CA PRO A 11 -14.95 4.94 -6.07
C PRO A 11 -14.20 5.75 -7.13
N GLY A 12 -12.90 5.52 -7.23
CA GLY A 12 -11.99 6.16 -8.18
C GLY A 12 -10.55 6.13 -7.69
N ILE A 13 -9.59 5.79 -8.56
CA ILE A 13 -8.17 6.03 -8.29
C ILE A 13 -8.01 7.56 -8.20
N PRO A 14 -7.34 8.13 -7.20
CA PRO A 14 -7.19 9.57 -7.13
C PRO A 14 -6.39 10.03 -8.35
N SER A 15 -6.84 11.11 -8.99
CA SER A 15 -6.21 11.62 -10.22
C SER A 15 -4.79 12.13 -10.00
N THR A 16 -4.40 12.44 -8.75
CA THR A 16 -3.09 12.98 -8.41
C THR A 16 -2.54 12.40 -7.10
N MET A 17 -1.21 12.47 -6.94
CA MET A 17 -0.53 12.13 -5.68
C MET A 17 -1.03 12.98 -4.49
N GLU A 18 -1.41 14.23 -4.74
CA GLU A 18 -1.94 15.12 -3.72
C GLU A 18 -3.28 14.59 -3.19
N ASP A 19 -4.18 14.18 -4.09
CA ASP A 19 -5.47 13.59 -3.73
C ASP A 19 -5.30 12.27 -2.94
N VAL A 20 -4.36 11.42 -3.37
CA VAL A 20 -3.99 10.19 -2.65
C VAL A 20 -3.61 10.51 -1.20
N MET A 21 -2.67 11.45 -1.02
CA MET A 21 -2.12 11.77 0.28
C MET A 21 -3.15 12.50 1.16
N ALA A 22 -3.97 13.38 0.58
CA ALA A 22 -5.06 14.03 1.27
C ALA A 22 -6.10 13.02 1.77
N SER A 23 -6.50 12.07 0.93
CA SER A 23 -7.45 11.00 1.30
C SER A 23 -6.91 10.09 2.41
N TYR A 24 -5.64 9.68 2.31
CA TYR A 24 -4.94 8.94 3.35
C TYR A 24 -4.90 9.70 4.67
N MET A 25 -4.48 10.97 4.65
CA MET A 25 -4.36 11.77 5.86
C MET A 25 -5.71 12.07 6.51
N ASP A 26 -6.76 12.37 5.73
CA ASP A 26 -8.11 12.56 6.25
C ASP A 26 -8.60 11.30 6.97
N THR A 27 -8.48 10.14 6.31
CA THR A 27 -8.91 8.85 6.87
C THR A 27 -8.18 8.54 8.18
N ILE A 28 -6.86 8.71 8.22
CA ILE A 28 -6.04 8.49 9.40
C ILE A 28 -6.45 9.42 10.54
N ASN A 29 -6.56 10.73 10.27
CA ASN A 29 -6.91 11.71 11.29
C ASN A 29 -8.29 11.46 11.89
N ARG A 30 -9.24 11.03 11.06
CA ARG A 30 -10.60 10.68 11.50
C ARG A 30 -10.62 9.46 12.40
N VAL A 31 -9.88 8.40 12.06
CA VAL A 31 -9.79 7.20 12.91
C VAL A 31 -9.05 7.51 14.19
N LEU A 32 -7.91 8.22 14.13
CA LEU A 32 -7.13 8.59 15.31
C LEU A 32 -7.87 9.57 16.23
N GLY A 33 -8.73 10.43 15.69
CA GLY A 33 -9.61 11.31 16.47
C GLY A 33 -10.94 10.68 16.89
N GLY A 34 -11.27 9.49 16.37
CA GLY A 34 -12.52 8.78 16.63
C GLY A 34 -12.58 8.13 18.01
N ASP A 35 -13.81 7.93 18.48
CA ASP A 35 -14.15 7.08 19.62
C ASP A 35 -14.86 5.82 19.10
N PHE A 36 -14.34 4.65 19.48
CA PHE A 36 -14.84 3.33 19.07
C PHE A 36 -15.41 2.53 20.25
N ALA A 37 -15.55 3.15 21.43
CA ALA A 37 -16.06 2.47 22.63
C ALA A 37 -17.41 1.80 22.39
N ASP A 38 -18.34 2.52 21.76
CA ASP A 38 -19.69 2.05 21.44
C ASP A 38 -19.86 1.56 19.99
N ALA A 39 -18.76 1.47 19.23
CA ALA A 39 -18.82 1.02 17.84
C ALA A 39 -19.13 -0.48 17.76
N THR A 40 -20.10 -0.84 16.91
CA THR A 40 -20.48 -2.22 16.57
C THR A 40 -19.33 -2.95 15.89
N ARG A 41 -19.42 -4.29 15.84
CA ARG A 41 -18.42 -5.12 15.15
C ARG A 41 -18.34 -4.78 13.67
N GLU A 42 -19.48 -4.51 13.05
CA GLU A 42 -19.62 -4.14 11.65
C GLU A 42 -18.95 -2.78 11.38
N GLU A 43 -19.19 -1.77 12.22
CA GLU A 43 -18.56 -0.44 12.09
C GLU A 43 -17.03 -0.50 12.24
N ARG A 44 -16.54 -1.33 13.17
CA ARG A 44 -15.10 -1.56 13.33
C ARG A 44 -14.49 -2.25 12.11
N ALA A 45 -15.15 -3.28 11.60
CA ALA A 45 -14.70 -4.00 10.41
C ALA A 45 -14.68 -3.08 9.16
N GLU A 46 -15.70 -2.23 9.00
CA GLU A 46 -15.73 -1.24 7.93
C GLU A 46 -14.59 -0.23 8.05
N ALA A 47 -14.34 0.30 9.26
CA ALA A 47 -13.24 1.23 9.50
C ALA A 47 -11.86 0.61 9.19
N VAL A 48 -11.63 -0.65 9.58
CA VAL A 48 -10.40 -1.40 9.28
C VAL A 48 -10.25 -1.64 7.78
N SER A 49 -11.32 -2.03 7.09
CA SER A 49 -11.31 -2.24 5.64
C SER A 49 -10.97 -0.95 4.90
N ASN A 50 -11.62 0.16 5.27
CA ASN A 50 -11.41 1.45 4.64
C ASN A 50 -9.97 1.95 4.83
N ILE A 51 -9.43 1.92 6.05
CA ILE A 51 -8.07 2.38 6.29
C ILE A 51 -7.02 1.51 5.59
N THR A 52 -7.23 0.19 5.56
CA THR A 52 -6.34 -0.75 4.88
C THR A 52 -6.33 -0.49 3.37
N GLN A 53 -7.51 -0.28 2.78
CA GLN A 53 -7.64 0.07 1.36
C GLN A 53 -6.93 1.38 1.02
N VAL A 54 -7.21 2.47 1.76
CA VAL A 54 -6.64 3.79 1.47
C VAL A 54 -5.12 3.79 1.63
N CYS A 55 -4.60 3.17 2.69
CA CYS A 55 -3.15 3.07 2.91
C CYS A 55 -2.47 2.19 1.86
N SER A 56 -3.15 1.15 1.37
CA SER A 56 -2.63 0.29 0.29
C SER A 56 -2.57 1.03 -1.03
N VAL A 57 -3.61 1.80 -1.37
CA VAL A 57 -3.60 2.71 -2.55
C VAL A 57 -2.48 3.73 -2.43
N ALA A 58 -2.36 4.39 -1.28
CA ALA A 58 -1.30 5.36 -1.03
C ALA A 58 0.10 4.75 -1.16
N SER A 59 0.30 3.56 -0.60
CA SER A 59 1.56 2.83 -0.73
C SER A 59 1.86 2.47 -2.18
N GLY A 60 0.87 2.00 -2.95
CA GLY A 60 1.03 1.75 -4.38
C GLY A 60 1.45 3.00 -5.13
N ALA A 61 0.72 4.11 -4.94
CA ALA A 61 0.95 5.38 -5.61
C ALA A 61 2.35 5.95 -5.34
N VAL A 62 2.78 6.03 -4.07
CA VAL A 62 4.10 6.60 -3.71
C VAL A 62 5.27 5.80 -4.28
N THR A 63 5.03 4.56 -4.74
CA THR A 63 6.07 3.74 -5.40
C THR A 63 6.15 3.88 -6.91
N ILE A 64 5.25 4.68 -7.54
CA ILE A 64 5.28 5.08 -8.96
C ILE A 64 6.37 6.13 -9.20
N GLN A 65 7.55 5.92 -8.63
CA GLN A 65 8.68 6.84 -8.69
C GLN A 65 9.97 6.05 -8.96
N PRO A 66 10.96 6.63 -9.69
CA PRO A 66 12.10 5.88 -10.22
C PRO A 66 13.26 5.64 -9.25
N ILE A 67 13.25 6.24 -8.06
CA ILE A 67 14.30 6.21 -7.03
C ILE A 67 14.16 4.94 -6.18
N PRO A 68 15.07 3.96 -6.28
CA PRO A 68 15.06 2.78 -5.41
C PRO A 68 15.22 3.17 -3.94
N LEU A 69 14.67 2.37 -3.02
CA LEU A 69 14.71 2.57 -1.57
C LEU A 69 13.98 3.79 -1.01
N LEU A 70 13.75 4.86 -1.80
CA LEU A 70 12.91 5.99 -1.37
C LEU A 70 11.49 5.53 -1.03
N ASP A 71 11.00 4.49 -1.72
CA ASP A 71 9.73 3.82 -1.42
C ASP A 71 9.62 3.42 0.05
N VAL A 72 10.68 2.87 0.63
CA VAL A 72 10.67 2.41 2.03
C VAL A 72 10.45 3.59 2.96
N ALA A 73 11.10 4.73 2.70
CA ALA A 73 10.96 5.94 3.50
C ALA A 73 9.54 6.55 3.40
N LEU A 74 8.85 6.38 2.27
CA LEU A 74 7.50 6.91 2.05
C LEU A 74 6.40 5.94 2.51
N VAL A 75 6.55 4.64 2.27
CA VAL A 75 5.59 3.58 2.63
C VAL A 75 5.59 3.29 4.13
N THR A 76 6.76 3.34 4.79
CA THR A 76 6.87 2.99 6.21
C THR A 76 6.00 3.88 7.12
N PRO A 77 5.99 5.22 6.98
CA PRO A 77 5.06 6.07 7.74
C PRO A 77 3.59 5.72 7.53
N ILE A 78 3.19 5.37 6.30
CA ILE A 78 1.82 4.96 5.95
C ILE A 78 1.46 3.66 6.68
N GLN A 79 2.35 2.67 6.68
CA GLN A 79 2.10 1.41 7.38
C GLN A 79 2.04 1.58 8.90
N ILE A 80 2.90 2.43 9.48
CA ILE A 80 2.90 2.70 10.92
C ILE A 80 1.59 3.38 11.37
N SER A 81 1.16 4.42 10.65
CA SER A 81 -0.07 5.14 10.98
C SER A 81 -1.31 4.25 10.81
N MET A 82 -1.34 3.42 9.76
CA MET A 82 -2.37 2.42 9.52
C MET A 82 -2.48 1.45 10.70
N VAL A 83 -1.37 0.85 11.14
CA VAL A 83 -1.39 -0.12 12.26
C VAL A 83 -1.80 0.57 13.56
N GLN A 84 -1.37 1.81 13.78
CA GLN A 84 -1.78 2.58 14.96
C GLN A 84 -3.29 2.85 14.98
N ALA A 85 -3.86 3.20 13.83
CA ALA A 85 -5.28 3.43 13.68
C ALA A 85 -6.10 2.14 13.81
N ILE A 86 -5.64 1.02 13.25
CA ILE A 86 -6.25 -0.31 13.47
C ILE A 86 -6.22 -0.68 14.96
N ALA A 87 -5.08 -0.47 15.64
CA ALA A 87 -4.98 -0.71 17.08
C ALA A 87 -6.04 0.07 17.86
N ARG A 88 -6.24 1.35 17.49
CA ARG A 88 -7.24 2.22 18.11
C ARG A 88 -8.68 1.75 17.87
N ILE A 89 -9.00 1.27 16.66
CA ILE A 89 -10.32 0.69 16.35
C ILE A 89 -10.62 -0.51 17.25
N HIS A 90 -9.60 -1.29 17.60
CA HIS A 90 -9.70 -2.41 18.55
C HIS A 90 -9.63 -2.01 20.03
N GLY A 91 -9.55 -0.71 20.34
CA GLY A 91 -9.51 -0.20 21.71
C GLY A 91 -8.11 -0.17 22.34
N TYR A 92 -7.04 -0.39 21.56
CA TYR A 92 -5.67 -0.28 22.04
C TYR A 92 -5.10 1.12 21.75
N SER A 93 -4.58 1.78 22.79
CA SER A 93 -3.79 3.00 22.65
C SER A 93 -2.31 2.66 22.68
N LEU A 94 -1.70 2.56 21.49
CA LEU A 94 -0.30 2.18 21.33
C LEU A 94 0.53 3.38 20.86
N ASP A 95 1.72 3.50 21.44
CA ASP A 95 2.73 4.44 20.96
C ASP A 95 3.47 3.89 19.74
N ARG A 96 4.23 4.75 19.07
CA ARG A 96 4.97 4.37 17.86
C ARG A 96 5.94 3.21 18.10
N LYS A 97 6.54 3.14 19.29
CA LYS A 97 7.48 2.08 19.67
C LYS A 97 6.78 0.72 19.69
N SER A 98 5.61 0.63 20.35
CA SER A 98 4.81 -0.59 20.41
C SER A 98 4.36 -1.03 19.02
N ILE A 99 4.01 -0.09 18.14
CA ILE A 99 3.65 -0.40 16.75
C ILE A 99 4.84 -0.97 15.97
N LEU A 100 6.04 -0.41 16.15
CA LEU A 100 7.26 -0.94 15.54
C LEU A 100 7.60 -2.34 16.07
N GLU A 101 7.40 -2.59 17.36
CA GLU A 101 7.57 -3.93 17.94
C GLU A 101 6.60 -4.94 17.31
N ILE A 102 5.34 -4.56 17.08
CA ILE A 102 4.36 -5.41 16.40
C ILE A 102 4.79 -5.66 14.96
N LEU A 103 5.13 -4.62 14.20
CA LEU A 103 5.63 -4.77 12.83
C LEU A 103 6.88 -5.64 12.77
N SER A 104 7.72 -5.65 13.80
CA SER A 104 8.90 -6.51 13.88
C SER A 104 8.56 -8.01 13.93
N THR A 105 7.38 -8.39 14.42
CA THR A 105 6.94 -9.80 14.51
C THR A 105 6.82 -10.47 13.13
N PHE A 106 6.48 -9.70 12.10
CA PHE A 106 6.53 -10.11 10.69
C PHE A 106 7.51 -9.26 9.87
N GLY A 107 8.44 -8.57 10.55
CA GLY A 107 9.38 -7.62 9.97
C GLY A 107 10.31 -8.26 8.96
N ALA A 108 10.72 -9.52 9.18
CA ALA A 108 11.52 -10.27 8.21
C ALA A 108 10.79 -10.45 6.87
N SER A 109 9.47 -10.70 6.90
CA SER A 109 8.67 -10.83 5.69
C SER A 109 8.53 -9.48 4.98
N ILE A 110 8.31 -8.39 5.72
CA ILE A 110 8.26 -7.03 5.16
C ILE A 110 9.60 -6.68 4.49
N VAL A 111 10.72 -6.89 5.18
CA VAL A 111 12.07 -6.62 4.66
C VAL A 111 12.34 -7.44 3.41
N ALA A 112 12.04 -8.74 3.43
CA ALA A 112 12.21 -9.60 2.26
C ALA A 112 11.44 -9.08 1.05
N GLN A 113 10.18 -8.67 1.22
CA GLN A 113 9.41 -8.13 0.09
C GLN A 113 9.90 -6.77 -0.40
N ASN A 114 10.40 -5.92 0.48
CA ASN A 114 11.05 -4.67 0.08
C ASN A 114 12.34 -4.92 -0.72
N VAL A 115 13.12 -5.94 -0.37
CA VAL A 115 14.30 -6.34 -1.16
C VAL A 115 13.88 -6.85 -2.55
N VAL A 116 12.86 -7.71 -2.62
CA VAL A 116 12.32 -8.19 -3.90
C VAL A 116 11.79 -7.03 -4.74
N MET A 117 11.12 -6.06 -4.11
CA MET A 117 10.58 -4.87 -4.79
C MET A 117 11.70 -3.96 -5.32
N ALA A 118 12.74 -3.73 -4.51
CA ALA A 118 13.92 -2.97 -4.95
C ALA A 118 14.63 -3.67 -6.12
N ALA A 119 14.80 -4.99 -6.06
CA ALA A 119 15.35 -5.78 -7.15
C ALA A 119 14.47 -5.75 -8.41
N ALA A 120 13.14 -5.81 -8.25
CA ALA A 120 12.18 -5.65 -9.33
C ALA A 120 12.37 -4.30 -10.04
N LYS A 121 12.55 -3.20 -9.29
CA LYS A 121 12.78 -1.85 -9.85
C LYS A 121 14.11 -1.71 -10.60
N MET A 122 15.07 -2.64 -10.41
CA MET A 122 16.29 -2.70 -11.23
C MET A 122 16.04 -3.25 -12.64
N ILE A 123 14.90 -3.89 -12.88
CA ILE A 123 14.48 -4.30 -14.22
C ILE A 123 13.85 -3.08 -14.88
N PRO A 124 14.51 -2.46 -15.89
CA PRO A 124 13.97 -1.29 -16.56
C PRO A 124 12.57 -1.61 -17.10
N PHE A 125 11.65 -0.67 -16.97
CA PHE A 125 10.27 -0.74 -17.47
C PHE A 125 9.38 -1.70 -16.70
N LEU A 126 9.68 -3.00 -16.67
CA LEU A 126 8.86 -4.01 -16.00
C LEU A 126 8.78 -3.78 -14.48
N GLY A 127 9.89 -3.38 -13.87
CA GLY A 127 10.00 -3.11 -12.43
C GLY A 127 9.03 -2.05 -11.94
N TRP A 128 8.78 -1.03 -12.75
CA TRP A 128 7.95 0.12 -12.39
C TRP A 128 6.46 -0.14 -12.53
N LEU A 129 6.04 -1.12 -13.35
CA LEU A 129 4.64 -1.56 -13.36
C LEU A 129 4.30 -2.51 -12.22
N ILE A 130 5.27 -3.29 -11.74
CA ILE A 130 5.02 -4.31 -10.71
C ILE A 130 5.21 -3.77 -9.29
N ALA A 131 6.08 -2.77 -9.08
CA ALA A 131 6.33 -2.20 -7.77
C ALA A 131 5.06 -1.63 -7.10
N PRO A 132 4.17 -0.89 -7.79
CA PRO A 132 2.91 -0.43 -7.19
C PRO A 132 2.00 -1.56 -6.71
N SER A 133 1.88 -2.63 -7.50
CA SER A 133 1.12 -3.82 -7.12
C SER A 133 1.74 -4.53 -5.91
N MET A 134 3.08 -4.60 -5.84
CA MET A 134 3.80 -5.18 -4.71
C MET A 134 3.64 -4.34 -3.44
N ALA A 135 3.76 -3.01 -3.53
CA ALA A 135 3.60 -2.09 -2.41
C ALA A 135 2.18 -2.09 -1.87
N TYR A 136 1.18 -2.08 -2.77
CA TYR A 136 -0.22 -2.23 -2.42
C TYR A 136 -0.45 -3.56 -1.66
N ALA A 137 -0.01 -4.69 -2.22
CA ALA A 137 -0.23 -6.00 -1.62
C ALA A 137 0.51 -6.16 -0.28
N LEU A 138 1.70 -5.57 -0.17
CA LEU A 138 2.49 -5.54 1.06
C LEU A 138 1.73 -4.79 2.17
N THR A 139 1.26 -3.57 1.90
CA THR A 139 0.51 -2.78 2.88
C THR A 139 -0.82 -3.43 3.23
N TRP A 140 -1.51 -4.01 2.25
CA TRP A 140 -2.74 -4.77 2.51
C TRP A 140 -2.52 -5.92 3.50
N ALA A 141 -1.46 -6.72 3.27
CA ALA A 141 -1.11 -7.82 4.16
C ALA A 141 -0.75 -7.34 5.57
N VAL A 142 -0.08 -6.20 5.71
CA VAL A 142 0.19 -5.59 7.03
C VAL A 142 -1.11 -5.21 7.73
N GLY A 143 -2.07 -4.61 7.03
CA GLY A 143 -3.37 -4.22 7.60
C GLY A 143 -4.16 -5.42 8.12
N GLU A 144 -4.37 -6.43 7.28
CA GLU A 144 -5.12 -7.64 7.63
C GLU A 144 -4.50 -8.43 8.77
N VAL A 145 -3.18 -8.59 8.78
CA VAL A 145 -2.47 -9.30 9.86
C VAL A 145 -2.54 -8.51 11.16
N SER A 146 -2.51 -7.17 11.09
CA SER A 146 -2.65 -6.31 12.26
C SER A 146 -4.06 -6.38 12.83
N ASP A 147 -5.09 -6.34 11.97
CA ASP A 147 -6.49 -6.53 12.37
C ASP A 147 -6.66 -7.86 13.12
N TYR A 148 -6.20 -8.95 12.53
CA TYR A 148 -6.27 -10.27 13.15
C TYR A 148 -5.51 -10.32 14.49
N TYR A 149 -4.34 -9.71 14.57
CA TYR A 149 -3.54 -9.66 15.79
C TYR A 149 -4.28 -8.95 16.93
N PHE A 150 -4.88 -7.79 16.66
CA PHE A 150 -5.59 -7.02 17.68
C PHE A 150 -6.94 -7.62 18.06
N ALA A 151 -7.68 -8.17 17.08
CA ALA A 151 -8.93 -8.88 17.31
C ALA A 151 -8.76 -10.10 18.24
N ASN A 152 -7.57 -10.73 18.21
CA ASN A 152 -7.22 -11.88 19.04
C ASN A 152 -6.42 -11.50 20.30
N GLY A 153 -6.62 -10.29 20.82
CA GLY A 153 -6.03 -9.90 22.11
C GLY A 153 -4.51 -9.81 22.10
N ARG A 154 -3.88 -9.68 20.93
CA ARG A 154 -2.42 -9.65 20.74
C ARG A 154 -1.71 -10.98 21.07
N GLY A 155 -2.46 -12.08 21.18
CA GLY A 155 -1.99 -13.40 21.61
C GLY A 155 -1.58 -14.36 20.48
N VAL A 156 -1.47 -13.89 19.24
CA VAL A 156 -1.14 -14.73 18.08
C VAL A 156 0.36 -14.96 17.98
N SER A 157 0.78 -16.19 17.68
CA SER A 157 2.21 -16.53 17.57
C SER A 157 2.88 -15.82 16.38
N GLN A 158 4.17 -15.53 16.49
CA GLN A 158 4.93 -14.93 15.38
C GLN A 158 4.98 -15.83 14.14
N GLN A 159 4.88 -17.15 14.32
CA GLN A 159 4.82 -18.08 13.20
C GLN A 159 3.51 -17.92 12.45
N ASP A 160 2.37 -17.95 13.15
CA ASP A 160 1.05 -17.82 12.54
C ASP A 160 0.87 -16.47 11.84
N LEU A 161 1.35 -15.38 12.45
CA LEU A 161 1.32 -14.05 11.82
C LEU A 161 2.15 -14.00 10.53
N ARG A 162 3.33 -14.65 10.51
CA ARG A 162 4.18 -14.72 9.31
C ARG A 162 3.54 -15.56 8.21
N GLU A 163 2.95 -16.70 8.56
CA GLU A 163 2.26 -17.57 7.60
C GLU A 163 1.03 -16.87 7.00
N MET A 164 0.24 -16.21 7.85
CA MET A 164 -0.91 -15.40 7.44
C MET A 164 -0.47 -14.26 6.51
N PHE A 165 0.56 -13.50 6.88
CA PHE A 165 1.13 -12.44 6.06
C PHE A 165 1.49 -12.95 4.66
N GLN A 166 2.24 -14.06 4.59
CA GLN A 166 2.68 -14.61 3.30
C GLN A 166 1.51 -15.05 2.42
N ARG A 167 0.48 -15.68 3.02
CA ARG A 167 -0.72 -16.10 2.31
C ARG A 167 -1.48 -14.90 1.75
N ILE A 168 -1.74 -13.89 2.56
CA ILE A 168 -2.49 -12.69 2.18
C ILE A 168 -1.71 -11.89 1.13
N TYR A 169 -0.41 -11.68 1.33
CA TYR A 169 0.45 -11.00 0.37
C TYR A 169 0.42 -11.68 -1.00
N LYS A 170 0.61 -13.01 -1.04
CA LYS A 170 0.61 -13.78 -2.30
C LYS A 170 -0.73 -13.67 -3.03
N ALA A 171 -1.84 -13.80 -2.31
CA ALA A 171 -3.18 -13.68 -2.88
C ALA A 171 -3.43 -12.27 -3.44
N LYS A 172 -3.15 -11.23 -2.64
CA LYS A 172 -3.41 -9.83 -3.05
C LYS A 172 -2.49 -9.37 -4.17
N HIS A 173 -1.23 -9.79 -4.16
CA HIS A 173 -0.29 -9.51 -5.24
C HIS A 173 -0.73 -10.19 -6.55
N ALA A 174 -1.24 -11.43 -6.49
CA ALA A 174 -1.77 -12.12 -7.67
C ALA A 174 -3.02 -11.42 -8.22
N GLU A 175 -3.93 -10.97 -7.35
CA GLU A 175 -5.11 -10.17 -7.70
C GLU A 175 -4.70 -8.88 -8.42
N LYS A 176 -3.81 -8.07 -7.84
CA LYS A 176 -3.36 -6.80 -8.45
C LYS A 176 -2.58 -7.00 -9.75
N LYS A 177 -1.76 -8.06 -9.82
CA LYS A 177 -1.09 -8.44 -11.06
C LYS A 177 -2.08 -8.85 -12.16
N ALA A 178 -3.21 -9.47 -11.80
CA ALA A 178 -4.25 -9.83 -12.75
C ALA A 178 -5.06 -8.61 -13.23
N GLU A 179 -5.39 -7.67 -12.34
CA GLU A 179 -6.01 -6.39 -12.70
C GLU A 179 -5.16 -5.61 -13.73
N HIS A 180 -3.83 -5.69 -13.63
CA HIS A 180 -2.91 -5.02 -14.56
C HIS A 180 -2.60 -5.82 -15.84
N LYS A 181 -3.03 -7.08 -15.94
CA LYS A 181 -2.82 -7.90 -17.14
C LYS A 181 -3.67 -7.44 -18.32
N ASP A 182 -4.82 -6.81 -18.07
CA ASP A 182 -5.73 -6.32 -19.12
C ASP A 182 -5.28 -4.99 -19.73
N ASN A 183 -4.21 -4.40 -19.19
CA ASN A 183 -3.67 -3.14 -19.64
C ASN A 183 -2.68 -3.31 -20.82
N THR A 184 -3.07 -4.10 -21.82
CA THR A 184 -2.32 -4.35 -23.07
C THR A 184 -1.85 -3.06 -23.72
N THR A 185 -2.63 -1.98 -23.58
CA THR A 185 -2.32 -0.65 -24.08
C THR A 185 -1.14 0.01 -23.37
N LEU A 186 -1.04 -0.08 -22.04
CA LEU A 186 0.08 0.49 -21.28
C LEU A 186 1.39 -0.25 -21.59
N LYS A 187 1.35 -1.59 -21.58
CA LYS A 187 2.51 -2.41 -21.97
C LYS A 187 2.98 -2.05 -23.38
N ARG A 188 2.05 -1.89 -24.32
CA ARG A 188 2.37 -1.46 -25.69
C ARG A 188 2.95 -0.03 -25.74
N LYS A 189 2.35 0.94 -25.05
CA LYS A 189 2.86 2.33 -25.00
C LYS A 189 4.28 2.39 -24.42
N LEU A 190 4.55 1.60 -23.38
CA LEU A 190 5.88 1.54 -22.76
C LEU A 190 6.90 0.80 -23.63
N GLU A 191 6.51 -0.27 -24.33
CA GLU A 191 7.40 -0.93 -25.30
C GLU A 191 7.69 -0.05 -26.52
N GLN A 192 6.71 0.70 -27.03
CA GLN A 192 6.94 1.68 -28.10
C GLN A 192 7.90 2.80 -27.69
N LEU A 193 7.74 3.31 -26.47
CA LEU A 193 8.66 4.29 -25.89
C LEU A 193 10.09 3.73 -25.81
N LYS A 194 10.23 2.47 -25.40
CA LYS A 194 11.52 1.79 -25.28
C LYS A 194 12.14 1.52 -26.64
N GLU A 195 11.38 1.07 -27.63
CA GLU A 195 11.86 0.92 -29.00
C GLU A 195 12.36 2.26 -29.56
N ALA A 196 11.62 3.35 -29.33
CA ALA A 196 12.02 4.69 -29.74
C ALA A 196 13.31 5.16 -29.04
N TYR A 197 13.49 4.89 -27.74
CA TYR A 197 14.75 5.18 -27.04
C TYR A 197 15.90 4.31 -27.57
N ALA A 198 15.68 3.00 -27.72
CA ALA A 198 16.69 2.05 -28.19
C ALA A 198 17.13 2.33 -29.64
N SER A 199 16.25 2.89 -30.47
CA SER A 199 16.57 3.32 -31.83
C SER A 199 17.18 4.74 -31.90
N GLY A 200 17.43 5.37 -30.75
CA GLY A 200 17.99 6.73 -30.68
C GLY A 200 17.02 7.84 -31.10
N LEU A 201 15.72 7.55 -31.20
CA LEU A 201 14.68 8.54 -31.55
C LEU A 201 14.26 9.41 -30.36
N LEU A 202 14.62 9.00 -29.14
CA LEU A 202 14.39 9.76 -27.92
C LEU A 202 15.69 9.91 -27.16
N THR A 203 15.95 11.11 -26.66
CA THR A 203 16.97 11.34 -25.64
C THR A 203 16.52 10.75 -24.29
N GLU A 204 17.46 10.54 -23.38
CA GLU A 204 17.18 10.00 -22.03
C GLU A 204 16.18 10.88 -21.26
N GLU A 205 16.28 12.20 -21.37
CA GLU A 205 15.34 13.15 -20.76
C GLU A 205 13.94 13.07 -21.38
N GLU A 206 13.84 13.01 -22.71
CA GLU A 206 12.55 12.92 -23.40
C GLU A 206 11.85 11.59 -23.12
N PHE A 207 12.63 10.54 -23.02
CA PHE A 207 12.17 9.23 -22.63
C PHE A 207 11.63 9.21 -21.20
N ALA A 208 12.39 9.77 -20.24
CA ALA A 208 11.95 9.89 -18.85
C ALA A 208 10.64 10.69 -18.73
N ARG A 209 10.52 11.81 -19.45
CA ARG A 209 9.33 12.67 -19.45
C ARG A 209 8.11 11.99 -20.06
N LYS A 210 8.23 11.41 -21.26
CA LYS A 210 7.11 10.70 -21.92
C LYS A 210 6.68 9.46 -21.15
N LYS A 211 7.63 8.80 -20.48
CA LYS A 211 7.34 7.70 -19.55
C LYS A 211 6.55 8.18 -18.35
N GLU A 212 6.90 9.33 -17.78
CA GLU A 212 6.15 9.94 -16.68
C GLU A 212 4.72 10.30 -17.11
N GLU A 213 4.53 10.85 -18.31
CA GLU A 213 3.18 11.10 -18.88
C GLU A 213 2.36 9.82 -19.02
N VAL A 214 2.94 8.76 -19.60
CA VAL A 214 2.24 7.48 -19.78
C VAL A 214 1.88 6.82 -18.43
N LEU A 215 2.64 7.09 -17.39
CA LEU A 215 2.38 6.63 -16.02
C LEU A 215 1.41 7.53 -15.24
N LYS A 216 1.23 8.80 -15.63
CA LYS A 216 0.26 9.74 -15.02
C LYS A 216 -1.18 9.47 -15.44
N ASP A 217 -1.38 8.86 -16.61
CA ASP A 217 -2.70 8.48 -17.12
C ASP A 217 -3.29 7.22 -16.41
N PHE A 218 -2.63 6.71 -15.35
CA PHE A 218 -2.96 5.49 -14.62
C PHE A 218 -2.83 5.66 -13.11
#